data_AF-A0A401MX00-F1
#
_entry.id   AF-A0A401MX00-F1
#
_cell.length_a   1.000
_cell.length_b   1.000
_cell.length_c   1.000
_cell.angle_alpha   90.00
_cell.angle_beta   90.00
_cell.angle_gamma   90.00
#
_symmetry.space_group_name_H-M   'P 1'
#
loop_
_entity.id
_entity.type
_entity.pdbx_description
1 polymer ?
#
loop_
_entity_poly.entity_id
_entity_poly.type
_entity_poly.pdbx_seq_one_letter_code
_entity_poly.pdbx_strand_id
1 'polypeptide(L)'
;MSAQPGAKKAIQGIYNAEDRDHAEAAIKTFAKLYGAKFPKAVKKITDDQDQLLAFYDFPAEHWIHLRTTNPIESTFSTVRLRTKVTRGAGSRTAALAMVFKLVESAQQGWRAVNAPHLVALVRAGARFERGVLVEREQCTAA
;
A
#
# COMPACT_ATOMS: atom_id res chain seq x y z
N MET A 1 22.19 -15.14 -17.29
CA MET A 1 21.58 -13.82 -17.03
C MET A 1 20.94 -13.80 -15.64
N SER A 2 21.15 -12.74 -14.85
CA SER A 2 20.50 -12.61 -13.54
C SER A 2 18.98 -12.59 -13.71
N ALA A 3 18.25 -13.45 -13.01
CA ALA A 3 16.79 -13.50 -13.08
C ALA A 3 16.11 -12.47 -12.16
N GLN A 4 16.90 -11.75 -11.36
CA GLN A 4 16.41 -10.77 -10.39
C GLN A 4 15.63 -9.61 -11.04
N PRO A 5 16.05 -9.01 -12.17
CA PRO A 5 15.29 -7.94 -12.81
C PRO A 5 13.91 -8.42 -13.30
N GLY A 6 13.84 -9.64 -13.84
CA GLY A 6 12.58 -10.26 -14.27
C GLY A 6 11.66 -10.55 -13.08
N ALA A 7 12.20 -11.12 -12.00
CA ALA A 7 11.43 -11.38 -10.78
C ALA A 7 10.86 -10.09 -10.18
N LYS A 8 11.65 -9.00 -10.15
CA LYS A 8 11.15 -7.68 -9.71
C LYS A 8 9.99 -7.20 -10.58
N LYS A 9 10.12 -7.22 -11.90
CA LYS A 9 9.03 -6.83 -12.81
C LYS A 9 7.79 -7.69 -12.63
N ALA A 10 7.94 -8.99 -12.41
CA ALA A 10 6.82 -9.89 -12.16
C ALA A 10 6.10 -9.56 -10.84
N ILE A 11 6.84 -9.24 -9.76
CA ILE A 11 6.24 -8.76 -8.50
C ILE A 11 5.49 -7.44 -8.74
N GLN A 12 6.07 -6.53 -9.53
CA GLN A 12 5.39 -5.28 -9.92
C GLN A 12 4.10 -5.55 -10.71
N GLY A 13 4.07 -6.60 -11.52
CA GLY A 13 2.87 -7.02 -12.25
C GLY A 13 1.75 -7.52 -11.34
N ILE A 14 2.09 -8.17 -10.21
CA ILE A 14 1.08 -8.70 -9.26
C ILE A 14 0.26 -7.55 -8.68
N TYR A 15 0.90 -6.56 -8.05
CA TYR A 15 0.17 -5.49 -7.38
C TYR A 15 -0.34 -4.41 -8.35
N ASN A 16 0.11 -4.39 -9.61
CA ASN A 16 -0.41 -3.49 -10.64
C ASN A 16 -1.50 -4.13 -11.50
N ALA A 17 -1.92 -5.36 -11.21
CA ALA A 17 -2.98 -6.03 -11.95
C ALA A 17 -4.29 -5.23 -11.94
N GLU A 18 -5.14 -5.51 -12.93
CA GLU A 18 -6.42 -4.83 -13.13
C GLU A 18 -7.37 -5.05 -11.94
N ASP A 19 -7.46 -6.28 -11.46
CA ASP A 19 -8.29 -6.68 -10.32
C ASP A 19 -7.60 -7.77 -9.49
N ARG A 20 -8.29 -8.19 -8.42
CA ARG A 20 -7.82 -9.24 -7.52
C ARG A 20 -7.56 -10.54 -8.26
N ASP A 21 -8.50 -11.01 -9.09
CA ASP A 21 -8.40 -12.31 -9.78
C ASP A 21 -7.17 -12.38 -10.69
N HIS A 22 -6.89 -11.30 -11.42
CA HIS A 22 -5.69 -11.17 -12.24
C HIS A 22 -4.41 -11.16 -11.38
N ALA A 23 -4.43 -10.51 -10.22
CA ALA A 23 -3.31 -10.53 -9.28
C ALA A 23 -3.06 -11.95 -8.73
N GLU A 24 -4.10 -12.70 -8.41
CA GLU A 24 -3.99 -14.09 -7.94
C GLU A 24 -3.43 -15.01 -9.03
N ALA A 25 -3.87 -14.84 -10.28
CA ALA A 25 -3.31 -15.55 -11.43
C ALA A 25 -1.82 -15.19 -11.65
N ALA A 26 -1.45 -13.92 -11.44
CA ALA A 26 -0.08 -13.46 -11.52
C ALA A 26 0.79 -14.06 -10.40
N ILE A 27 0.27 -14.20 -9.17
CA ILE A 27 0.97 -14.88 -8.06
C ILE A 27 1.25 -16.34 -8.40
N LYS A 28 0.26 -17.08 -8.92
CA LYS A 28 0.43 -18.47 -9.34
C LYS A 28 1.52 -18.59 -10.42
N THR A 29 1.51 -17.67 -11.39
CA THR A 29 2.52 -17.60 -12.45
C THR A 29 3.90 -17.29 -11.88
N PHE A 30 4.01 -16.34 -10.96
CA PHE A 30 5.26 -15.98 -10.29
C PHE A 30 5.84 -17.16 -9.50
N ALA A 31 5.00 -17.88 -8.76
CA ALA A 31 5.38 -19.07 -8.01
C ALA A 31 5.96 -20.16 -8.92
N LYS A 32 5.33 -20.40 -10.07
CA LYS A 32 5.80 -21.39 -11.06
C LYS A 32 7.13 -20.99 -11.69
N LEU A 33 7.30 -19.73 -12.07
CA LEU A 33 8.49 -19.25 -12.78
C LEU A 33 9.70 -19.06 -11.86
N TYR A 34 9.47 -18.61 -10.62
CA TYR A 34 10.53 -18.18 -9.71
C TYR A 34 10.67 -19.01 -8.44
N GLY A 35 9.79 -19.99 -8.20
CA GLY A 35 9.80 -20.84 -6.99
C GLY A 35 11.12 -21.56 -6.76
N ALA A 36 11.73 -22.13 -7.80
CA ALA A 36 13.01 -22.82 -7.67
C ALA A 36 14.18 -21.88 -7.32
N LYS A 37 14.12 -20.62 -7.76
CA LYS A 37 15.24 -19.66 -7.63
C LYS A 37 15.10 -18.72 -6.44
N PHE A 38 13.87 -18.36 -6.09
CA PHE A 38 13.54 -17.44 -5.01
C PHE A 38 12.46 -18.02 -4.08
N PRO A 39 12.67 -19.21 -3.49
CA PRO A 39 11.64 -19.92 -2.73
C PRO A 39 11.13 -19.11 -1.54
N LYS A 40 11.99 -18.34 -0.87
CA LYS A 40 11.60 -17.47 0.25
C LYS A 40 10.69 -16.32 -0.18
N ALA A 41 10.94 -15.74 -1.36
CA ALA A 41 10.13 -14.64 -1.88
C ALA A 41 8.74 -15.14 -2.32
N VAL A 42 8.71 -16.28 -3.00
CA VAL A 42 7.44 -16.93 -3.38
C VAL A 42 6.63 -17.26 -2.13
N LYS A 43 7.25 -17.92 -1.14
CA LYS A 43 6.59 -18.25 0.12
C LYS A 43 5.99 -17.02 0.81
N LYS A 44 6.73 -15.92 0.89
CA LYS A 44 6.22 -14.68 1.52
C LYS A 44 5.00 -14.11 0.79
N ILE A 45 4.98 -14.16 -0.54
CA ILE A 45 3.85 -13.66 -1.33
C ILE A 45 2.63 -14.58 -1.19
N THR A 46 2.83 -15.90 -1.20
CA THR A 46 1.74 -16.87 -1.10
C THR A 46 1.14 -16.95 0.30
N ASP A 47 1.97 -16.87 1.34
CA ASP A 47 1.51 -16.96 2.74
C ASP A 47 0.68 -15.72 3.13
N ASP A 48 1.01 -14.55 2.58
CA ASP A 48 0.34 -13.28 2.89
C ASP A 48 -0.46 -12.69 1.72
N GLN A 49 -0.92 -13.55 0.79
CA GLN A 49 -1.62 -13.12 -0.43
C GLN A 49 -2.84 -12.24 -0.11
N ASP A 50 -3.65 -12.62 0.88
CA ASP A 50 -4.85 -11.86 1.23
C ASP A 50 -4.52 -10.45 1.74
N GLN A 51 -3.44 -10.31 2.51
CA GLN A 51 -2.98 -9.02 3.02
C GLN A 51 -2.39 -8.17 1.89
N LEU A 52 -1.65 -8.80 0.97
CA LEU A 52 -1.07 -8.12 -0.19
C LEU A 52 -2.16 -7.57 -1.13
N LEU A 53 -3.27 -8.28 -1.28
CA LEU A 53 -4.35 -7.95 -2.22
C LEU A 53 -5.53 -7.21 -1.58
N ALA A 54 -5.55 -7.02 -0.25
CA ALA A 54 -6.63 -6.34 0.46
C ALA A 54 -6.94 -4.92 -0.06
N PHE A 55 -5.99 -4.25 -0.71
CA PHE A 55 -6.24 -2.93 -1.28
C PHE A 55 -7.29 -2.94 -2.41
N TYR A 56 -7.55 -4.09 -3.06
CA TYR A 56 -8.60 -4.21 -4.08
C TYR A 56 -10.03 -4.07 -3.53
N ASP A 57 -10.20 -4.18 -2.21
CA ASP A 57 -11.48 -4.01 -1.52
C ASP A 57 -11.78 -2.52 -1.22
N PHE A 58 -10.91 -1.61 -1.66
CA PHE A 58 -11.06 -0.15 -1.59
C PHE A 58 -11.37 0.44 -2.97
N PRO A 59 -11.82 1.71 -3.05
CA PRO A 59 -12.06 2.38 -4.33
C PRO A 59 -10.87 2.33 -5.28
N ALA A 60 -11.14 2.10 -6.57
CA ALA A 60 -10.08 1.99 -7.59
C ALA A 60 -9.19 3.24 -7.65
N GLU A 61 -9.76 4.42 -7.41
CA GLU A 61 -9.06 5.70 -7.37
C GLU A 61 -8.00 5.73 -6.27
N HIS A 62 -8.18 4.96 -5.18
CA HIS A 62 -7.28 4.94 -4.03
C HIS A 62 -6.12 3.96 -4.22
N TRP A 63 -6.24 2.99 -5.13
CA TRP A 63 -5.23 1.93 -5.31
C TRP A 63 -3.83 2.46 -5.60
N ILE A 64 -3.70 3.53 -6.39
CA ILE A 64 -2.41 4.16 -6.69
C ILE A 64 -1.67 4.63 -5.43
N HIS A 65 -2.42 5.04 -4.39
CA HIS A 65 -1.88 5.50 -3.12
C HIS A 65 -1.63 4.34 -2.16
N LEU A 66 -2.46 3.29 -2.21
CA LEU A 66 -2.37 2.12 -1.33
C LEU A 66 -1.29 1.11 -1.75
N ARG A 67 -0.94 1.05 -3.04
CA ARG A 67 0.10 0.15 -3.58
C ARG A 67 1.54 0.62 -3.31
N THR A 68 1.73 1.81 -2.75
CA THR A 68 3.05 2.41 -2.53
C THR A 68 3.28 2.79 -1.08
N THR A 69 4.53 2.62 -0.62
CA THR A 69 4.97 3.07 0.70
C THR A 69 5.41 4.54 0.69
N ASN A 70 5.38 5.22 -0.46
CA ASN A 70 5.81 6.63 -0.58
C ASN A 70 5.16 7.58 0.43
N PRO A 71 3.84 7.53 0.72
CA PRO A 71 3.23 8.39 1.73
C PRO A 71 3.84 8.20 3.13
N ILE A 72 4.32 7.00 3.44
CA ILE A 72 4.99 6.69 4.71
C ILE A 72 6.47 7.08 4.63
N GLU A 73 7.18 6.66 3.58
CA GLU A 73 8.62 6.91 3.46
C GLU A 73 8.96 8.40 3.31
N SER A 74 8.16 9.13 2.54
CA SER A 74 8.35 10.56 2.31
C SER A 74 8.21 11.36 3.61
N THR A 75 7.22 11.04 4.45
CA THR A 75 7.00 11.75 5.73
C THR A 75 8.13 11.51 6.72
N PHE A 76 8.64 10.27 6.80
CA PHE A 76 9.77 9.94 7.66
C PHE A 76 11.14 10.34 7.10
N SER A 77 11.24 10.68 5.81
CA SER A 77 12.52 11.08 5.19
C SER A 77 13.13 12.31 5.86
N THR A 78 12.32 13.34 6.12
CA THR A 78 12.75 14.58 6.79
C THR A 78 13.18 14.33 8.23
N VAL A 79 12.47 13.44 8.94
CA VAL A 79 12.82 13.05 10.31
C VAL A 79 14.16 12.33 10.36
N ARG A 80 14.40 11.37 9.46
CA ARG A 80 15.67 10.64 9.37
C ARG A 80 16.83 11.57 9.02
N LEU A 81 16.62 12.48 8.06
CA LEU A 81 17.60 13.49 7.69
C LEU A 81 17.99 14.34 8.89
N ARG A 82 16.99 14.90 9.60
CA ARG A 82 17.25 15.79 10.73
C ARG A 82 17.95 15.06 11.88
N THR A 83 17.51 13.84 12.20
CA THR A 83 18.12 13.01 13.25
C THR A 83 19.59 12.72 12.95
N LYS A 84 19.93 12.47 11.67
CA LYS A 84 21.31 12.25 11.23
C LYS A 84 22.17 13.50 11.39
N VAL A 85 21.64 14.68 11.03
CA VAL A 85 22.37 15.96 11.13
C VAL A 85 22.59 16.38 12.58
N THR A 86 21.59 16.25 13.45
CA THR A 86 21.69 16.67 14.86
C THR A 86 22.42 15.66 15.74
N ARG A 87 22.82 14.49 15.20
CA ARG A 87 23.39 13.35 15.94
C ARG A 87 22.51 12.94 17.13
N GLY A 88 21.20 12.90 16.91
CA GLY A 88 20.19 12.62 17.95
C GLY A 88 19.57 13.90 18.53
N ALA A 89 18.67 13.72 19.49
CA ALA A 89 17.87 14.81 20.07
C ALA A 89 18.24 15.13 21.53
N GLY A 90 19.26 14.48 22.09
CA GLY A 90 19.72 14.67 23.48
C GLY A 90 18.81 14.05 24.56
N SER A 91 17.48 14.01 24.36
CA SER A 91 16.52 13.34 25.25
C SER A 91 15.32 12.77 24.48
N ARG A 92 14.56 11.86 25.11
CA ARG A 92 13.33 11.29 24.52
C ARG A 92 12.28 12.35 24.25
N THR A 93 12.07 13.27 25.18
CA THR A 93 11.06 14.35 25.03
C THR A 93 11.43 15.28 23.88
N ALA A 94 12.70 15.66 23.77
CA ALA A 94 13.18 16.47 22.65
C ALA A 94 13.08 15.73 21.31
N ALA A 95 13.33 14.41 21.28
CA ALA A 95 13.13 13.61 20.08
C ALA A 95 11.66 13.62 19.63
N LEU A 96 10.72 13.37 20.55
CA LEU A 96 9.30 13.37 20.23
C LEU A 96 8.82 14.75 19.73
N ALA A 97 9.24 15.83 20.38
CA ALA A 97 8.91 17.19 19.95
C ALA A 97 9.46 17.49 18.55
N MET A 98 10.69 17.07 18.25
CA MET A 98 11.30 17.22 16.93
C MET A 98 10.52 16.44 15.86
N VAL A 99 10.22 15.15 16.10
CA VAL A 99 9.44 14.35 15.15
C VAL A 99 8.08 14.97 14.90
N PHE A 100 7.38 15.36 15.98
CA PHE A 100 6.06 15.98 15.88
C PHE A 100 6.09 17.23 15.00
N LYS A 101 7.03 18.17 15.24
CA LYS A 101 7.13 19.41 14.46
C LYS A 101 7.55 19.19 13.01
N LEU A 102 8.41 18.20 12.74
CA LEU A 102 8.79 17.87 11.36
C LEU A 102 7.63 17.25 10.58
N VAL A 103 6.85 16.37 11.21
CA VAL A 103 5.64 15.80 10.61
C VAL A 103 4.56 16.86 10.43
N GLU A 104 4.38 17.75 11.42
CA GLU A 104 3.44 18.89 11.36
C GLU A 104 3.77 19.89 10.24
N SER A 105 5.05 20.05 9.90
CA SER A 105 5.48 20.83 8.74
C SER A 105 5.26 20.06 7.43
N ALA A 106 5.60 18.77 7.40
CA ALA A 106 5.44 17.94 6.20
C ALA A 106 3.97 17.83 5.74
N GLN A 107 3.03 17.74 6.68
CA GLN A 107 1.59 17.62 6.37
C GLN A 107 1.02 18.79 5.56
N GLN A 108 1.62 19.98 5.64
CA GLN A 108 1.14 21.15 4.92
C GLN A 108 1.28 20.99 3.39
N GLY A 109 2.19 20.13 2.94
CA GLY A 109 2.41 19.83 1.52
C GLY A 109 1.74 18.54 1.04
N TRP A 110 0.95 17.86 1.86
CA TRP A 110 0.35 16.58 1.47
C TRP A 110 -0.74 16.75 0.42
N ARG A 111 -0.61 15.99 -0.65
CA ARG A 111 -1.65 15.84 -1.66
C ARG A 111 -2.76 14.95 -1.11
N ALA A 112 -4.01 15.36 -1.31
CA ALA A 112 -5.16 14.52 -1.01
C ALA A 112 -5.17 13.23 -1.86
N VAL A 113 -5.79 12.18 -1.33
CA VAL A 113 -6.08 10.96 -2.11
C VAL A 113 -6.97 11.31 -3.31
N ASN A 114 -6.90 10.51 -4.37
CA ASN A 114 -7.82 10.71 -5.49
C ASN A 114 -9.26 10.42 -5.01
N ALA A 115 -10.25 11.11 -5.57
CA ALA A 115 -11.65 11.04 -5.12
C ALA A 115 -11.82 11.10 -3.57
N PRO A 116 -11.47 12.24 -2.92
CA PRO A 116 -11.52 12.37 -1.45
C PRO A 116 -12.90 12.10 -0.85
N HIS A 117 -13.97 12.37 -1.60
CA HIS A 117 -15.35 12.15 -1.14
C HIS A 117 -15.64 10.66 -0.84
N LEU A 118 -14.95 9.73 -1.50
CA LEU A 118 -15.11 8.29 -1.24
C LEU A 118 -14.54 7.85 0.11
N VAL A 119 -13.65 8.66 0.73
CA VAL A 119 -13.10 8.35 2.06
C VAL A 119 -14.22 8.27 3.11
N ALA A 120 -15.26 9.07 2.99
CA ALA A 120 -16.42 9.01 3.89
C ALA A 120 -17.13 7.65 3.80
N LEU A 121 -17.28 7.11 2.58
CA LEU A 121 -17.91 5.80 2.34
C LEU A 121 -17.04 4.66 2.87
N VAL A 122 -15.72 4.72 2.64
CA VAL A 122 -14.77 3.76 3.22
C VAL A 122 -14.84 3.77 4.74
N ARG A 123 -14.87 4.96 5.37
CA ARG A 123 -15.01 5.09 6.84
C ARG A 123 -16.36 4.57 7.37
N ALA A 124 -17.41 4.66 6.56
CA ALA A 124 -18.73 4.12 6.89
C ALA A 124 -18.83 2.60 6.69
N GLY A 125 -17.78 1.94 6.20
CA GLY A 125 -17.77 0.49 5.95
C GLY A 125 -18.54 0.08 4.70
N ALA A 126 -18.65 0.97 3.70
CA ALA A 126 -19.22 0.61 2.41
C ALA A 126 -18.37 -0.50 1.74
N ARG A 127 -19.05 -1.42 1.05
CA ARG A 127 -18.39 -2.52 0.32
C ARG A 127 -18.04 -2.06 -1.09
N PHE A 128 -16.81 -2.31 -1.50
CA PHE A 128 -16.35 -2.12 -2.87
C PHE A 128 -16.00 -3.49 -3.46
N GLU A 129 -16.47 -3.75 -4.67
CA GLU A 129 -16.10 -4.93 -5.43
C GLU A 129 -15.33 -4.49 -6.67
N ARG A 130 -14.09 -5.00 -6.81
CA ARG A 130 -13.17 -4.57 -7.88
C ARG A 130 -13.03 -3.03 -7.95
N GLY A 131 -13.06 -2.37 -6.79
CA GLY A 131 -12.93 -0.93 -6.67
C GLY A 131 -14.18 -0.11 -7.00
N VAL A 132 -15.33 -0.75 -7.26
CA VAL A 132 -16.61 -0.08 -7.51
C VAL A 132 -17.52 -0.23 -6.30
N LEU A 133 -18.20 0.85 -5.92
CA LEU A 133 -19.17 0.85 -4.82
C LEU A 133 -20.33 -0.11 -5.14
N VAL A 134 -20.58 -1.07 -4.26
CA VAL A 134 -21.78 -1.91 -4.35
C VAL A 134 -22.88 -1.25 -3.53
N GLU A 135 -23.86 -0.66 -4.20
CA GLU A 135 -25.08 -0.23 -3.52
C GLU A 135 -25.79 -1.47 -2.96
N ARG A 136 -26.24 -1.40 -1.69
CA ARG A 136 -27.07 -2.45 -1.12
C ARG A 136 -28.33 -2.53 -1.97
N GLU A 137 -28.62 -3.70 -2.58
CA GLU A 137 -29.96 -3.98 -3.09
C GLU A 137 -30.94 -3.68 -1.95
N GLN A 138 -31.86 -2.75 -2.19
CA GLN A 138 -32.95 -2.50 -1.27
C GLN A 138 -33.68 -3.83 -1.13
N CYS A 139 -33.66 -4.40 0.07
CA CYS A 139 -34.51 -5.53 0.40
C CYS A 139 -35.95 -5.00 0.31
N THR A 140 -36.57 -5.18 -0.86
CA THR A 140 -37.99 -4.92 -1.07
C THR A 140 -38.72 -5.96 -0.23
N ALA A 141 -39.02 -5.61 1.02
CA ALA A 141 -39.90 -6.39 1.87
C ALA A 141 -41.29 -6.41 1.21
N ALA A 142 -41.69 -7.59 0.76
CA ALA A 142 -43.03 -7.89 0.27
C ALA A 142 -44.01 -8.05 1.45
#